data_AF-A0A950XS16-F1
#
_entry.id   AF-A0A950XS16-F1
#
_cell.length_a   1.000
_cell.length_b   1.000
_cell.length_c   1.000
_cell.angle_alpha   90.00
_cell.angle_beta   90.00
_cell.angle_gamma   90.00
#
_symmetry.space_group_name_H-M   'P 1'
#
loop_
_entity.id
_entity.type
_entity.pdbx_description
1 polymer ?
#
loop_
_entity_poly.entity_id
_entity_poly.type
_entity_poly.pdbx_seq_one_letter_code
_entity_poly.pdbx_strand_id
1 'polypeptide(L)' 'MSYPVDKPEVLKKVKVGDTIMATVYKGDITLHNVMVMPASKSDKKK' A
#
# COMPACT_ATOMS: atom_id res chain seq x y z
N MET A 1 0.79 13.65 -3.75
CA MET A 1 -0.62 13.18 -3.70
C MET A 1 -0.78 12.43 -2.41
N SER A 2 -1.58 12.94 -1.47
CA SER A 2 -1.83 12.26 -0.19
C SER A 2 -3.16 11.52 -0.31
N TYR A 3 -3.12 10.19 -0.21
CA TYR A 3 -4.32 9.37 -0.25
C TYR A 3 -4.79 9.11 1.19
N PRO A 4 -6.07 9.41 1.52
CA PRO A 4 -6.60 9.03 2.82
C PRO A 4 -6.62 7.50 2.94
N VAL A 5 -6.22 7.00 4.11
CA VAL A 5 -6.26 5.57 4.45
C VAL A 5 -7.33 5.34 5.50
N ASP A 6 -8.08 4.25 5.37
CA ASP A 6 -9.09 3.87 6.35
C ASP A 6 -8.46 3.37 7.67
N LYS A 7 -7.30 2.72 7.57
CA LYS A 7 -6.59 2.10 8.69
C LYS A 7 -5.23 2.76 8.91
N PRO A 8 -5.12 3.77 9.79
CA PRO A 8 -3.85 4.48 10.01
C PRO A 8 -2.76 3.59 10.64
N GLU A 9 -3.12 2.42 11.18
CA GLU A 9 -2.17 1.46 11.73
C GLU A 9 -1.16 0.93 10.70
N VAL A 10 -1.55 0.90 9.42
CA VAL A 10 -0.67 0.43 8.33
C VAL A 10 0.43 1.44 8.02
N LEU A 11 0.18 2.74 8.20
CA LEU A 11 1.18 3.80 8.01
C LEU A 11 2.37 3.65 8.96
N LYS A 12 2.15 3.04 10.14
CA LYS A 12 3.23 2.74 11.10
C LYS A 12 4.11 1.57 10.68
N LYS A 13 3.58 0.68 9.83
CA LYS A 13 4.27 -0.53 9.35
C LYS A 13 4.94 -0.34 7.99
N VAL A 14 4.45 0.61 7.20
CA VAL A 14 4.98 0.95 5.88
C VAL A 14 6.22 1.82 6.02
N LYS A 15 7.31 1.43 5.36
CA LYS A 15 8.50 2.27 5.19
C LYS A 15 8.60 2.77 3.76
N VAL A 16 9.36 3.85 3.59
CA VAL A 16 9.69 4.37 2.26
C VAL A 16 10.45 3.30 1.49
N GLY A 17 9.94 2.91 0.33
CA GLY A 17 10.48 1.82 -0.48
C GLY A 17 9.68 0.51 -0.39
N ASP A 18 8.74 0.37 0.55
CA ASP A 18 7.85 -0.78 0.60
C ASP A 18 6.77 -0.68 -0.47
N THR A 19 6.42 -1.84 -1.04
CA THR A 19 5.27 -1.95 -1.93
C THR A 19 4.03 -2.23 -1.10
N ILE A 20 2.98 -1.44 -1.29
CA ILE A 20 1.68 -1.64 -0.65
C ILE A 20 0.64 -2.04 -1.67
N MET A 21 -0.28 -2.90 -1.25
CA MET A 21 -1.50 -3.23 -1.99
C MET A 21 -2.69 -2.63 -1.26
N ALA A 22 -3.59 -1.97 -1.98
CA ALA A 22 -4.80 -1.39 -1.44
C ALA A 22 -5.95 -1.54 -2.43
N THR A 23 -7.16 -1.62 -1.91
CA THR A 23 -8.39 -1.64 -2.70
C THR A 23 -8.97 -0.22 -2.74
N VAL A 24 -9.24 0.29 -3.93
CA VAL A 24 -9.87 1.60 -4.14
C VAL A 24 -11.24 1.37 -4.76
N TYR A 25 -12.28 1.94 -4.18
CA TYR A 25 -13.64 1.86 -4.70
C TYR A 25 -13.94 3.04 -5.62
N LYS A 26 -14.75 2.82 -6.66
CA LYS A 26 -15.09 3.87 -7.63
C LYS A 26 -15.97 4.93 -6.96
N GLY A 27 -15.44 6.14 -6.83
CA GLY A 27 -16.09 7.25 -6.12
C GLY A 27 -15.42 7.59 -4.78
N ASP A 28 -14.53 6.73 -4.30
CA ASP A 28 -13.74 6.94 -3.09
C ASP A 28 -12.25 7.00 -3.44
N ILE A 29 -11.58 8.07 -3.02
CA ILE A 29 -10.11 8.18 -3.12
C ILE A 29 -9.40 7.56 -1.91
N THR A 30 -10.16 6.88 -1.06
CA THR A 30 -9.70 6.25 0.17
C THR A 30 -9.10 4.89 -0.15
N LEU A 31 -7.87 4.67 0.33
CA LEU A 31 -7.20 3.37 0.25
C LEU A 31 -7.77 2.47 1.34
N HIS A 32 -8.50 1.44 0.94
CA HIS A 32 -9.06 0.44 1.85
C HIS A 32 -8.21 -0.82 1.87
N ASN A 33 -8.22 -1.51 3.02
CA ASN A 33 -7.52 -2.79 3.21
C ASN A 33 -6.06 -2.74 2.76
N VAL A 34 -5.35 -1.69 3.18
CA VAL A 34 -3.93 -1.53 2.88
C VAL A 34 -3.15 -2.69 3.50
N MET A 35 -2.40 -3.41 2.67
CA MET A 35 -1.51 -4.48 3.08
C MET A 35 -0.11 -4.17 2.58
N VAL A 36 0.88 -4.30 3.46
CA VAL A 36 2.29 -4.23 3.06
C VAL A 36 2.61 -5.52 2.35
N MET A 37 2.90 -5.45 1.05
CA MET A 37 3.39 -6.62 0.35
C MET A 37 4.81 -6.89 0.83
N PRO A 38 5.15 -8.14 1.18
CA PRO A 38 6.54 -8.48 1.43
C PRO A 38 7.32 -8.10 0.18
N ALA A 39 8.41 -7.34 0.36
CA ALA A 39 9.29 -6.99 -0.73
C ALA A 39 9.80 -8.28 -1.37
N SER A 40 9.15 -8.71 -2.44
CA SER A 40 9.65 -9.77 -3.29
C SER A 40 11.00 -9.28 -3.79
N LYS A 41 12.08 -9.92 -3.31
CA LYS A 41 13.41 -9.88 -3.93
C LYS A 41 13.32 -10.51 -5.33
N SER A 42 12.65 -9.84 -6.24
CA SER A 42 12.46 -10.25 -7.63
C SER A 42 12.53 -8.99 -8.50
N ASP A 43 13.56 -8.17 -8.32
CA ASP A 43 14.66 -8.17 -9.29
C ASP A 43 15.01 -9.57 -9.82
N LYS A 44 14.27 -10.04 -10.82
CA LYS A 44 14.78 -11.01 -11.79
C LYS A 44 14.06 -10.87 -13.11
N LYS A 45 14.31 -9.74 -13.77
CA LYS A 45 14.30 -9.69 -15.23
C LYS A 45 15.51 -10.51 -15.69
N LYS A 46 15.29 -11.73 -16.18
CA LYS A 46 16.25 -12.41 -17.05
C LYS A 46 15.51 -13.16 -18.12
#